data_AF-A0A3B8XJA2-F1
#
_entry.id   AF-A0A3B8XJA2-F1
#
_cell.length_a   1.000
_cell.length_b   1.000
_cell.length_c   1.000
_cell.angle_alpha   90.00
_cell.angle_beta   90.00
_cell.angle_gamma   90.00
#
_symmetry.space_group_name_H-M   'P 1'
#
loop_
_entity.id
_entity.type
_entity.pdbx_description
1 polymer ?
#
loop_
_entity_poly.entity_id
_entity_poly.type
_entity_poly.pdbx_seq_one_letter_code
_entity_poly.pdbx_strand_id
1 'polypeptide(L)'
;MHARNFVPKFARIYVPLVHDGNIYYGMPRSPIDLTLYENFDEPLWLEHESFADVRVDIVAMKLPVSLPKEMHVNGHDSHDLVNFVGDDVFIVGYPFKNYVGSMPPIWKRGSFASDPGLPVDDRPMFLIDAASRPGMSGSPIFRHKLGPATDKQWNVHAANIVTTQFIGVYSGHLQSDYNEVTLGFGWSGDLVDEILATPHRPTRQ
;
A
#
# COMPACT_ATOMS: atom_id res chain seq x y z
N MET A 1 -3.80 -1.85 23.51
CA MET A 1 -5.05 -2.62 23.63
C MET A 1 -5.96 -2.15 22.48
N HIS A 2 -6.06 -2.89 21.37
CA HIS A 2 -6.93 -2.47 20.26
C HIS A 2 -8.39 -2.56 20.74
N ALA A 3 -9.07 -1.42 20.79
CA ALA A 3 -10.52 -1.39 20.91
C ALA A 3 -11.11 -2.30 19.82
N ARG A 4 -12.17 -3.04 20.15
CA ARG A 4 -12.92 -3.95 19.26
C ARG A 4 -13.41 -3.20 18.02
N ASN A 5 -12.54 -2.98 17.05
CA ASN A 5 -12.89 -2.40 15.77
C ASN A 5 -13.57 -3.50 14.97
N PHE A 6 -14.82 -3.23 14.61
CA PHE A 6 -15.61 -4.09 13.74
C PHE A 6 -14.92 -4.20 12.38
N VAL A 7 -14.24 -5.33 12.13
CA VAL A 7 -13.80 -5.68 10.79
C VAL A 7 -15.06 -6.10 10.01
N PRO A 8 -15.34 -5.49 8.85
CA PRO A 8 -16.54 -5.80 8.09
C PRO A 8 -16.56 -7.27 7.64
N LYS A 9 -17.76 -7.80 7.32
CA LYS A 9 -17.89 -9.18 6.80
C LYS A 9 -17.38 -9.30 5.35
N PHE A 10 -17.47 -8.21 4.59
CA PHE A 10 -17.07 -8.15 3.19
C PHE A 10 -16.28 -6.86 2.90
N ALA A 11 -15.36 -6.93 1.96
CA ALA A 11 -14.74 -5.77 1.33
C ALA A 11 -15.20 -5.68 -0.12
N ARG A 12 -15.70 -4.52 -0.55
CA ARG A 12 -16.07 -4.30 -1.96
C ARG A 12 -14.88 -3.72 -2.71
N ILE A 13 -14.45 -4.42 -3.75
CA ILE A 13 -13.45 -3.92 -4.70
C ILE A 13 -14.12 -3.59 -6.04
N TYR A 14 -13.49 -2.68 -6.78
CA TYR A 14 -13.96 -2.26 -8.10
C TYR A 14 -12.87 -2.56 -9.12
N VAL A 15 -13.10 -3.58 -9.95
CA VAL A 15 -12.15 -3.98 -10.99
C VAL A 15 -12.54 -3.37 -12.32
N PRO A 16 -11.59 -2.94 -13.16
CA PRO A 16 -11.90 -2.49 -14.51
C PRO A 16 -12.48 -3.66 -15.31
N LEU A 17 -13.29 -3.34 -16.32
CA LEU A 17 -13.75 -4.33 -17.27
C LEU A 17 -12.54 -4.84 -18.06
N VAL A 18 -12.35 -6.16 -18.06
CA VAL A 18 -11.33 -6.85 -18.85
C VAL A 18 -12.04 -7.79 -19.81
N HIS A 19 -11.79 -7.64 -21.11
CA HIS A 19 -12.34 -8.51 -22.15
C HIS A 19 -11.25 -8.78 -23.20
N ASP A 20 -11.03 -10.06 -23.52
CA ASP A 20 -10.00 -10.54 -24.45
C ASP A 20 -8.59 -9.94 -24.16
N GLY A 21 -8.24 -9.81 -22.88
CA GLY A 21 -6.97 -9.25 -22.44
C GLY A 21 -6.86 -7.73 -22.49
N ASN A 22 -7.87 -7.02 -22.99
CA ASN A 22 -7.90 -5.55 -23.04
C ASN A 22 -8.57 -4.95 -21.80
N ILE A 23 -8.00 -3.84 -21.29
CA ILE A 23 -8.51 -3.10 -20.14
C ILE A 23 -9.33 -1.89 -20.63
N TYR A 24 -10.58 -1.78 -20.19
CA TYR A 24 -11.49 -0.71 -20.60
C TYR A 24 -11.64 0.36 -19.50
N TYR A 25 -10.74 1.33 -19.49
CA TYR A 25 -10.69 2.39 -18.45
C TYR A 25 -11.87 3.37 -18.46
N GLY A 26 -12.54 3.53 -19.59
CA GLY A 26 -13.70 4.43 -19.74
C GLY A 26 -15.04 3.81 -19.35
N MET A 27 -15.05 2.54 -18.98
CA MET A 27 -16.27 1.80 -18.62
C MET A 27 -16.47 1.79 -17.10
N PRO A 28 -17.71 1.71 -16.60
CA PRO A 28 -17.99 1.48 -15.20
C PRO A 28 -17.27 0.22 -14.69
N ARG A 29 -16.65 0.33 -13.51
CA ARG A 29 -15.97 -0.80 -12.88
C ARG A 29 -16.99 -1.80 -12.33
N SER A 30 -16.73 -3.08 -12.49
CA SER A 30 -17.57 -4.14 -11.92
C SER A 30 -17.24 -4.28 -10.43
N PRO A 31 -18.24 -4.17 -9.52
CA PRO A 31 -18.02 -4.42 -8.12
C PRO A 31 -17.87 -5.92 -7.87
N ILE A 32 -16.93 -6.29 -7.00
CA ILE A 32 -16.78 -7.64 -6.47
C ILE A 32 -16.76 -7.54 -4.94
N ASP A 33 -17.65 -8.29 -4.30
CA ASP A 33 -17.67 -8.40 -2.84
C ASP A 33 -16.74 -9.54 -2.41
N LEU A 34 -15.61 -9.17 -1.81
CA LEU A 34 -14.65 -10.09 -1.21
C LEU A 34 -15.16 -10.50 0.17
N THR A 35 -15.36 -11.80 0.37
CA THR A 35 -15.65 -12.34 1.69
C THR A 35 -14.37 -12.31 2.52
N LEU A 36 -14.44 -11.71 3.72
CA LEU A 36 -13.28 -11.55 4.59
C LEU A 36 -13.11 -12.72 5.57
N TYR A 37 -14.15 -13.52 5.74
CA TYR A 37 -14.26 -14.57 6.74
C TYR A 37 -14.94 -15.80 6.16
N GLU A 38 -14.34 -16.98 6.35
CA GLU A 38 -15.00 -18.26 6.05
C GLU A 38 -16.14 -18.49 7.06
N ASN A 39 -15.82 -18.31 8.34
CA ASN A 39 -16.72 -18.28 9.50
C ASN A 39 -16.33 -17.09 10.41
N PHE A 40 -17.12 -16.77 11.45
CA PHE A 40 -16.91 -15.57 12.30
C PHE A 40 -15.48 -15.33 12.80
N ASP A 41 -14.71 -16.39 13.03
CA ASP A 41 -13.36 -16.35 13.62
C ASP A 41 -12.24 -16.85 12.68
N GLU A 42 -12.58 -17.16 11.42
CA GLU A 42 -11.66 -17.72 10.42
C GLU A 42 -11.46 -16.73 9.26
N PRO A 43 -10.46 -15.84 9.36
CA PRO A 43 -10.16 -14.88 8.32
C PRO A 43 -9.62 -15.52 7.05
N LEU A 44 -9.98 -14.94 5.90
CA LEU A 44 -9.54 -15.39 4.58
C LEU A 44 -8.28 -14.67 4.06
N TRP A 45 -7.80 -13.66 4.79
CA TRP A 45 -6.52 -13.03 4.48
C TRP A 45 -5.34 -13.84 5.04
N LEU A 46 -4.17 -13.59 4.47
CA LEU A 46 -2.89 -14.12 4.89
C LEU A 46 -2.12 -13.02 5.61
N GLU A 47 -1.40 -13.40 6.66
CA GLU A 47 -0.42 -12.56 7.35
C GLU A 47 0.85 -13.36 7.63
N HIS A 48 1.87 -12.70 8.15
CA HIS A 48 3.10 -13.36 8.61
C HIS A 48 3.01 -13.59 10.13
N GLU A 49 3.39 -14.77 10.62
CA GLU A 49 3.17 -15.14 12.03
C GLU A 49 3.79 -14.16 13.04
N SER A 50 4.99 -13.64 12.75
CA SER A 50 5.68 -12.68 13.64
C SER A 50 5.09 -11.26 13.62
N PHE A 51 4.21 -10.93 12.68
CA PHE A 51 3.68 -9.57 12.53
C PHE A 51 2.73 -9.18 13.66
N ALA A 52 2.10 -10.18 14.31
CA ALA A 52 1.27 -9.97 15.48
C ALA A 52 2.06 -9.37 16.66
N ASP A 53 3.30 -9.81 16.86
CA ASP A 53 4.16 -9.39 17.99
C ASP A 53 4.53 -7.90 17.91
N VAL A 54 4.78 -7.44 16.68
CA VAL A 54 5.19 -6.05 16.37
C VAL A 54 4.03 -5.18 15.86
N ARG A 55 2.79 -5.72 15.87
CA ARG A 55 1.56 -5.05 15.42
C ARG A 55 1.66 -4.46 14.02
N VAL A 56 2.23 -5.21 13.09
CA VAL A 56 2.22 -4.84 11.67
C VAL A 56 0.79 -4.95 11.14
N ASP A 57 0.32 -3.91 10.45
CA ASP A 57 -1.04 -3.78 9.91
C ASP A 57 -1.00 -3.93 8.37
N ILE A 58 -0.58 -5.12 7.92
CA ILE A 58 -0.54 -5.50 6.51
C ILE A 58 -0.99 -6.96 6.36
N VAL A 59 -1.84 -7.22 5.37
CA VAL A 59 -2.37 -8.56 5.08
C VAL A 59 -2.47 -8.76 3.57
N ALA A 60 -2.36 -9.99 3.10
CA ALA A 60 -2.58 -10.35 1.70
C ALA A 60 -3.93 -11.03 1.51
N MET A 61 -4.67 -10.64 0.48
CA MET A 61 -5.97 -11.24 0.16
C MET A 61 -5.98 -11.76 -1.27
N LYS A 62 -6.40 -13.02 -1.43
CA LYS A 62 -6.58 -13.62 -2.75
C LYS A 62 -7.82 -13.03 -3.42
N LEU A 63 -7.66 -12.51 -4.62
CA LEU A 63 -8.77 -12.06 -5.45
C LEU A 63 -9.47 -13.26 -6.13
N PRO A 64 -10.82 -13.24 -6.27
CA PRO A 64 -11.58 -14.27 -6.98
C PRO A 64 -11.50 -14.12 -8.51
N VAL A 65 -10.74 -13.14 -8.99
CA VAL A 65 -10.53 -12.83 -10.40
C VAL A 65 -9.04 -12.68 -10.68
N SER A 66 -8.60 -13.07 -11.87
CA SER A 66 -7.26 -12.76 -12.36
C SER A 66 -7.28 -11.38 -13.02
N LEU A 67 -6.30 -10.54 -12.67
CA LEU A 67 -6.09 -9.25 -13.31
C LEU A 67 -4.91 -9.32 -14.29
N PRO A 68 -4.89 -8.49 -15.35
CA PRO A 68 -3.73 -8.35 -16.21
C PRO A 68 -2.49 -7.86 -15.42
N LYS A 69 -1.30 -8.29 -15.84
CA LYS A 69 -0.03 -7.92 -15.18
C LYS A 69 0.22 -6.42 -15.18
N GLU A 70 -0.29 -5.72 -16.18
CA GLU A 70 -0.22 -4.27 -16.33
C GLU A 70 -0.85 -3.53 -15.14
N MET A 71 -1.75 -4.18 -14.41
CA MET A 71 -2.38 -3.62 -13.21
C MET A 71 -1.61 -3.88 -11.91
N HIS A 72 -0.55 -4.71 -11.94
CA HIS A 72 0.22 -5.03 -10.75
C HIS A 72 1.14 -3.86 -10.40
N VAL A 73 0.90 -3.22 -9.26
CA VAL A 73 1.66 -2.02 -8.89
C VAL A 73 3.09 -2.29 -8.44
N ASN A 74 3.36 -3.48 -7.91
CA ASN A 74 4.66 -3.93 -7.40
C ASN A 74 5.53 -4.63 -8.46
N GLY A 75 5.09 -4.68 -9.72
CA GLY A 75 5.77 -5.41 -10.79
C GLY A 75 6.41 -4.54 -11.87
N HIS A 76 6.30 -3.21 -11.77
CA HIS A 76 6.75 -2.25 -12.79
C HIS A 76 7.99 -1.46 -12.38
N ASP A 77 8.69 -1.89 -11.34
CA ASP A 77 9.87 -1.21 -10.85
C ASP A 77 11.01 -1.43 -11.84
N SER A 78 11.30 -0.40 -12.66
CA SER A 78 12.38 -0.48 -13.65
C SER A 78 13.76 -0.67 -13.00
N HIS A 79 13.94 -0.18 -11.76
CA HIS A 79 15.20 -0.14 -11.03
C HIS A 79 14.94 -0.10 -9.52
N ASP A 80 15.79 -0.79 -8.75
CA ASP A 80 15.77 -0.70 -7.29
C ASP A 80 16.47 0.59 -6.83
N LEU A 81 15.74 1.71 -6.73
CA LEU A 81 16.39 3.00 -6.43
C LEU A 81 16.78 3.17 -4.97
N VAL A 82 17.82 3.98 -4.75
CA VAL A 82 18.20 4.46 -3.42
C VAL A 82 17.14 5.41 -2.90
N ASN A 83 16.72 5.17 -1.66
CA ASN A 83 15.88 6.07 -0.90
C ASN A 83 16.73 7.07 -0.14
N PHE A 84 16.34 8.35 -0.19
CA PHE A 84 16.88 9.38 0.69
C PHE A 84 15.77 10.00 1.53
N VAL A 85 16.11 10.42 2.75
CA VAL A 85 15.25 11.30 3.55
C VAL A 85 14.92 12.54 2.72
N GLY A 86 13.65 12.93 2.71
CA GLY A 86 13.15 14.05 1.91
C GLY A 86 12.82 13.72 0.44
N ASP A 87 13.12 12.51 -0.06
CA ASP A 87 12.66 12.10 -1.39
C ASP A 87 11.12 12.15 -1.47
N ASP A 88 10.61 12.57 -2.63
CA ASP A 88 9.18 12.64 -2.90
C ASP A 88 8.54 11.24 -2.92
N VAL A 89 7.43 11.12 -2.18
CA VAL A 89 6.58 9.94 -2.17
C VAL A 89 5.13 10.32 -2.46
N PHE A 90 4.38 9.38 -3.02
CA PHE A 90 3.00 9.55 -3.42
C PHE A 90 2.17 8.41 -2.84
N ILE A 91 1.22 8.77 -1.98
CA ILE A 91 0.20 7.85 -1.46
C ILE A 91 -0.97 7.90 -2.44
N VAL A 92 -1.26 6.78 -3.11
CA VAL A 92 -2.23 6.74 -4.21
C VAL A 92 -3.46 5.95 -3.80
N GLY A 93 -4.55 6.66 -3.48
CA GLY A 93 -5.69 6.07 -2.78
C GLY A 93 -7.05 6.64 -3.16
N TYR A 94 -8.08 6.28 -2.39
CA TYR A 94 -9.47 6.69 -2.62
C TYR A 94 -10.07 7.37 -1.38
N PRO A 95 -9.65 8.62 -1.06
CA PRO A 95 -10.06 9.30 0.18
C PRO A 95 -11.52 9.77 0.20
N PHE A 96 -12.25 9.67 -0.93
CA PHE A 96 -13.63 10.16 -1.05
C PHE A 96 -14.57 9.04 -1.45
N LYS A 97 -15.74 8.97 -0.78
CA LYS A 97 -16.78 7.96 -1.03
C LYS A 97 -17.65 8.26 -2.25
N ASN A 98 -17.70 9.52 -2.70
CA ASN A 98 -18.66 10.02 -3.70
C ASN A 98 -17.97 10.62 -4.91
N TYR A 99 -17.05 9.88 -5.54
CA TYR A 99 -16.53 10.26 -6.85
C TYR A 99 -17.64 10.08 -7.90
N VAL A 100 -18.06 11.18 -8.53
CA VAL A 100 -18.89 11.12 -9.73
C VAL A 100 -17.95 10.85 -10.92
N GLY A 101 -18.34 9.98 -11.86
CA GLY A 101 -17.58 9.70 -13.09
C GLY A 101 -16.59 8.54 -12.96
N SER A 102 -15.42 8.66 -13.60
CA SER A 102 -14.42 7.56 -13.75
C SER A 102 -13.69 7.16 -12.47
N MET A 103 -13.84 7.93 -11.38
CA MET A 103 -13.25 7.66 -10.06
C MET A 103 -11.77 7.23 -10.15
N PRO A 104 -10.87 8.09 -10.66
CA PRO A 104 -9.44 7.81 -10.62
C PRO A 104 -8.91 7.90 -9.17
N PRO A 105 -7.82 7.19 -8.83
CA PRO A 105 -7.19 7.33 -7.52
C PRO A 105 -6.60 8.74 -7.37
N ILE A 106 -6.55 9.22 -6.13
CA ILE A 106 -5.92 10.48 -5.77
C ILE A 106 -4.49 10.24 -5.37
N TRP A 107 -3.61 11.00 -6.02
CA TRP A 107 -2.18 11.04 -5.74
C TRP A 107 -1.93 12.11 -4.70
N LYS A 108 -1.54 11.70 -3.50
CA LYS A 108 -1.17 12.62 -2.44
C LYS A 108 0.34 12.62 -2.24
N ARG A 109 0.96 13.76 -2.58
CA ARG A 109 2.39 13.97 -2.40
C ARG A 109 2.74 14.14 -0.92
N GLY A 110 3.87 13.57 -0.54
CA GLY A 110 4.60 13.82 0.70
C GLY A 110 6.09 13.57 0.47
N SER A 111 6.84 13.46 1.55
CA SER A 111 8.25 13.09 1.52
C SER A 111 8.57 12.08 2.63
N PHE A 112 9.64 11.30 2.45
CA PHE A 112 10.18 10.51 3.54
C PHE A 112 10.61 11.42 4.69
N ALA A 113 10.01 11.24 5.87
CA ALA A 113 10.34 11.95 7.10
C ALA A 113 11.40 11.21 7.93
N SER A 114 11.60 9.91 7.69
CA SER A 114 12.69 9.10 8.24
C SER A 114 13.44 8.38 7.12
N ASP A 115 14.61 7.84 7.42
CA ASP A 115 15.29 6.94 6.50
C ASP A 115 14.45 5.65 6.37
N PRO A 116 13.96 5.28 5.18
CA PRO A 116 13.13 4.09 5.02
C PRO A 116 13.93 2.78 5.02
N GLY A 117 15.27 2.84 4.98
CA GLY A 117 16.13 1.69 5.20
C GLY A 117 16.33 1.33 6.67
N LEU A 118 15.85 2.17 7.60
CA LEU A 118 15.96 1.95 9.04
C LEU A 118 14.58 1.70 9.65
N PRO A 119 14.42 0.66 10.49
CA PRO A 119 13.18 0.43 11.20
C PRO A 119 12.89 1.57 12.19
N VAL A 120 11.61 1.81 12.44
CA VAL A 120 11.15 2.80 13.43
C VAL A 120 10.54 2.05 14.59
N ASP A 121 11.10 2.21 15.79
CA ASP A 121 10.64 1.51 17.01
C ASP A 121 10.57 -0.01 16.80
N ASP A 122 11.67 -0.58 16.28
CA ASP A 122 11.84 -1.99 15.92
C ASP A 122 10.80 -2.57 14.94
N ARG A 123 10.06 -1.68 14.27
CA ARG A 123 9.05 -2.05 13.27
C ARG A 123 9.54 -1.77 11.85
N PRO A 124 9.25 -2.66 10.88
CA PRO A 124 9.62 -2.49 9.46
C PRO A 124 8.70 -1.47 8.76
N MET A 125 8.68 -0.25 9.29
CA MET A 125 7.90 0.88 8.81
C MET A 125 8.78 2.11 8.61
N PHE A 126 8.31 3.03 7.79
CA PHE A 126 8.96 4.30 7.52
C PHE A 126 7.98 5.47 7.70
N LEU A 127 8.51 6.63 8.07
CA LEU A 127 7.72 7.84 8.31
C LEU A 127 7.64 8.70 7.07
N ILE A 128 6.48 9.36 6.92
CA ILE A 128 6.16 10.22 5.79
C ILE A 128 5.62 11.53 6.33
N ASP A 129 6.18 12.63 5.87
CA ASP A 129 5.56 13.94 6.02
C ASP A 129 4.58 14.15 4.86
N ALA A 130 3.32 13.92 5.15
CA ALA A 130 2.23 14.18 4.22
C ALA A 130 1.00 14.56 5.03
N ALA A 131 0.29 15.59 4.58
CA ALA A 131 -1.11 15.69 4.97
C ALA A 131 -1.80 14.41 4.48
N SER A 132 -2.50 13.66 5.31
CA SER A 132 -3.31 12.51 4.86
C SER A 132 -4.73 12.64 5.40
N ARG A 133 -5.66 11.80 4.91
CA ARG A 133 -7.06 11.78 5.36
C ARG A 133 -7.50 10.34 5.59
N PRO A 134 -8.50 10.11 6.46
CA PRO A 134 -9.18 8.82 6.52
C PRO A 134 -9.62 8.36 5.12
N GLY A 135 -9.44 7.07 4.81
CA GLY A 135 -9.66 6.51 3.48
C GLY A 135 -8.41 6.36 2.62
N MET A 136 -7.25 6.84 3.10
CA MET A 136 -5.95 6.53 2.48
C MET A 136 -5.31 5.24 3.02
N SER A 137 -5.75 4.71 4.16
CA SER A 137 -5.25 3.44 4.72
C SER A 137 -5.39 2.29 3.72
N GLY A 138 -4.35 1.47 3.60
CA GLY A 138 -4.22 0.40 2.61
C GLY A 138 -3.77 0.87 1.21
N SER A 139 -3.54 2.17 1.01
CA SER A 139 -3.11 2.69 -0.30
C SER A 139 -1.64 2.33 -0.58
N PRO A 140 -1.29 1.98 -1.82
CA PRO A 140 0.11 1.86 -2.22
C PRO A 140 0.82 3.20 -2.11
N ILE A 141 2.08 3.12 -1.72
CA ILE A 141 3.01 4.24 -1.67
C ILE A 141 4.02 4.04 -2.77
N PHE A 142 4.18 5.08 -3.58
CA PHE A 142 5.18 5.10 -4.64
C PHE A 142 6.21 6.17 -4.36
N ARG A 143 7.47 5.85 -4.59
CA ARG A 143 8.48 6.87 -4.84
C ARG A 143 8.39 7.28 -6.31
N HIS A 144 8.43 8.57 -6.58
CA HIS A 144 8.33 9.10 -7.94
C HIS A 144 9.42 10.15 -8.15
N LYS A 145 10.42 9.82 -8.99
CA LYS A 145 11.53 10.71 -9.33
C LYS A 145 11.39 11.23 -10.76
N LEU A 146 11.53 12.54 -10.91
CA LEU A 146 11.65 13.21 -12.20
C LEU A 146 13.14 13.52 -12.45
N GLY A 147 13.66 13.04 -13.58
CA GLY A 147 15.08 13.16 -13.93
C GLY A 147 15.94 11.99 -13.43
N PRO A 148 17.27 12.16 -13.45
CA PRO A 148 18.22 11.09 -13.14
C PRO A 148 17.93 10.43 -11.79
N ALA A 149 17.87 9.10 -11.79
CA ALA A 149 17.65 8.31 -10.59
C ALA A 149 18.87 7.42 -10.31
N THR A 150 19.21 7.23 -9.03
CA THR A 150 20.34 6.39 -8.61
C THR A 150 19.82 5.07 -8.07
N ASP A 151 20.29 3.94 -8.60
CA ASP A 151 19.97 2.62 -8.06
C ASP A 151 20.80 2.25 -6.82
N LYS A 152 20.38 1.22 -6.08
CA LYS A 152 21.11 0.72 -4.89
C LYS A 152 22.53 0.22 -5.21
N GLN A 153 22.86 -0.01 -6.49
CA GLN A 153 24.21 -0.33 -6.95
C GLN A 153 25.04 0.91 -7.32
N TRP A 154 24.52 2.12 -7.04
CA TRP A 154 25.12 3.41 -7.33
C TRP A 154 25.26 3.75 -8.82
N ASN A 155 24.50 3.08 -9.69
CA ASN A 155 24.40 3.48 -11.09
C ASN A 155 23.42 4.66 -11.23
N VAL A 156 23.81 5.64 -12.04
CA VAL A 156 22.98 6.81 -12.35
C VAL A 156 22.26 6.59 -13.66
N HIS A 157 20.93 6.49 -13.60
CA HIS A 157 20.04 6.30 -14.74
C HIS A 157 19.65 7.64 -15.37
N ALA A 158 20.61 8.31 -16.00
CA ALA A 158 20.43 9.66 -16.55
C ALA A 158 19.39 9.75 -17.68
N ALA A 159 19.13 8.65 -18.39
CA ALA A 159 18.13 8.59 -19.46
C ALA A 159 16.68 8.44 -18.94
N ASN A 160 16.50 8.08 -17.66
CA ASN A 160 15.16 7.96 -17.08
C ASN A 160 14.64 9.36 -16.75
N ILE A 161 13.58 9.77 -17.44
CA ILE A 161 12.92 11.06 -17.20
C ILE A 161 11.91 10.93 -16.06
N VAL A 162 11.29 9.76 -15.93
CA VAL A 162 10.30 9.44 -14.90
C VAL A 162 10.60 8.05 -14.39
N THR A 163 10.84 7.92 -13.09
CA THR A 163 10.94 6.61 -12.44
C THR A 163 9.97 6.52 -11.28
N THR A 164 9.12 5.51 -11.29
CA THR A 164 8.20 5.20 -10.21
C THR A 164 8.59 3.85 -9.62
N GLN A 165 8.67 3.76 -8.29
CA GLN A 165 8.89 2.50 -7.57
C GLN A 165 7.79 2.30 -6.51
N PHE A 166 7.21 1.12 -6.42
CA PHE A 166 6.39 0.74 -5.26
C PHE A 166 7.29 0.52 -4.03
N ILE A 167 7.00 1.22 -2.93
CA ILE A 167 7.86 1.18 -1.73
C ILE A 167 7.15 0.66 -0.48
N GLY A 168 5.81 0.56 -0.50
CA GLY A 168 5.08 0.11 0.68
C GLY A 168 3.59 0.40 0.68
N VAL A 169 2.96 0.10 1.81
CA VAL A 169 1.52 0.27 2.03
C VAL A 169 1.27 1.26 3.16
N TYR A 170 0.49 2.30 2.87
CA TYR A 170 0.15 3.33 3.84
C TYR A 170 -0.84 2.83 4.88
N SER A 171 -0.57 3.05 6.18
CA SER A 171 -1.49 2.65 7.25
C SER A 171 -2.20 3.87 7.86
N GLY A 172 -1.46 4.84 8.41
CA GLY A 172 -2.08 5.95 9.13
C GLY A 172 -1.10 7.02 9.58
N HIS A 173 -1.48 7.76 10.63
CA HIS A 173 -0.59 8.71 11.30
C HIS A 173 -0.18 8.16 12.67
N LEU A 174 1.06 8.46 13.07
CA LEU A 174 1.46 8.37 14.45
C LEU A 174 0.68 9.41 15.26
N GLN A 175 0.02 8.95 16.31
CA GLN A 175 -0.53 9.84 17.33
C GLN A 175 0.57 10.11 18.35
N SER A 176 0.86 11.39 18.59
CA SER A 176 1.66 11.82 19.72
C SER A 176 0.76 12.49 20.76
N ASP A 177 1.15 12.44 22.03
CA ASP A 177 0.41 13.13 23.11
C ASP A 177 0.32 14.65 22.90
N TYR A 178 1.20 15.19 22.06
CA TYR A 178 1.10 16.55 21.54
C TYR A 178 0.24 16.54 20.27
N ASN A 179 -0.97 17.09 20.37
CA ASN A 179 -2.01 17.16 19.34
C ASN A 179 -1.63 17.92 18.02
N GLU A 180 -0.35 18.08 17.72
CA GLU A 180 0.14 19.04 16.72
C GLU A 180 1.03 18.43 15.63
N VAL A 181 1.50 17.18 15.80
CA VAL A 181 2.33 16.51 14.78
C VAL A 181 1.65 15.21 14.32
N THR A 182 1.15 15.21 13.09
CA THR A 182 0.60 14.02 12.44
C THR A 182 1.58 13.53 11.37
N LEU A 183 2.62 12.81 11.77
CA LEU A 183 3.48 12.11 10.81
C LEU A 183 2.76 10.86 10.30
N GLY A 184 2.68 10.72 8.98
CA GLY A 184 2.20 9.51 8.34
C GLY A 184 3.20 8.38 8.46
N PHE A 185 2.75 7.14 8.31
CA PHE A 185 3.66 6.01 8.17
C PHE A 185 3.15 4.95 7.18
N GLY A 186 4.11 4.23 6.61
CA GLY A 186 3.88 3.10 5.72
C GLY A 186 4.68 1.88 6.16
N TRP A 187 4.13 0.70 5.87
CA TRP A 187 4.81 -0.58 6.01
C TRP A 187 5.66 -0.86 4.77
N SER A 188 6.86 -1.43 4.95
CA SER A 188 7.74 -1.77 3.82
C SER A 188 7.02 -2.69 2.81
N GLY A 189 7.26 -2.45 1.52
CA GLY A 189 6.77 -3.30 0.45
C GLY A 189 7.27 -4.75 0.54
N ASP A 190 8.47 -4.94 1.10
CA ASP A 190 9.10 -6.26 1.26
C ASP A 190 8.26 -7.21 2.14
N LEU A 191 7.46 -6.65 3.06
CA LEU A 191 6.57 -7.45 3.93
C LEU A 191 5.49 -8.19 3.14
N VAL A 192 5.14 -7.70 1.95
CA VAL A 192 4.22 -8.41 1.06
C VAL A 192 4.85 -9.72 0.59
N ASP A 193 6.13 -9.70 0.23
CA ASP A 193 6.85 -10.88 -0.21
C ASP A 193 7.07 -11.86 0.96
N GLU A 194 7.33 -11.35 2.17
CA GLU A 194 7.43 -12.17 3.39
C GLU A 194 6.11 -12.91 3.68
N ILE A 195 4.96 -12.23 3.60
CA ILE A 195 3.64 -12.88 3.77
C ILE A 195 3.45 -13.99 2.72
N LEU A 196 3.84 -13.74 1.47
CA LEU A 196 3.65 -14.70 0.39
C LEU A 196 4.62 -15.89 0.48
N ALA A 197 5.80 -15.70 1.06
CA ALA A 197 6.79 -16.75 1.27
C ALA A 197 6.39 -17.72 2.41
N THR A 198 5.79 -17.19 3.48
CA THR A 198 5.31 -17.98 4.64
C THR A 198 3.87 -17.61 4.99
N PRO A 199 2.89 -18.01 4.16
CA PRO A 199 1.51 -17.59 4.32
C PRO A 199 0.85 -18.26 5.52
N HIS A 200 0.40 -17.46 6.49
CA HIS A 200 -0.34 -17.90 7.66
C HIS A 200 -1.75 -17.30 7.66
N ARG A 201 -2.76 -18.09 8.03
CA ARG A 201 -4.10 -17.55 8.33
C ARG A 201 -4.22 -17.33 9.83
N PRO A 202 -4.45 -16.10 10.29
CA PRO A 202 -4.61 -15.85 11.72
C PRO A 202 -5.78 -16.64 12.27
N THR A 203 -5.68 -17.06 13.53
CA THR A 203 -6.86 -17.49 14.29
C THR A 203 -7.29 -16.31 15.15
N ARG A 204 -8.56 -15.88 15.04
CA ARG A 204 -9.06 -14.79 15.89
C ARG A 204 -9.16 -15.30 17.33
N GLN A 205 -8.41 -14.70 18.26
CA GLN A 205 -8.58 -14.88 19.72
C GLN A 205 -9.65 -13.94 20.27
#